data_AF-A0A6M3IGZ8-F1
#
_entry.id   AF-A0A6M3IGZ8-F1
#
_cell.length_a   1.000
_cell.length_b   1.000
_cell.length_c   1.000
_cell.angle_alpha   90.00
_cell.angle_beta   90.00
_cell.angle_gamma   90.00
#
_symmetry.space_group_name_H-M   'P 1'
#
loop_
_entity.id
_entity.type
_entity.pdbx_description
1 polymer ?
#
loop_
_entity_poly.entity_id
_entity_poly.type
_entity_poly.pdbx_seq_one_letter_code
_entity_poly.pdbx_strand_id
1 'polypeptide(L)' 'MSTDRWVNILECRFKGQKVEYYPTGEGGKFIQYGIDFEEFESGPASYTTAIVEMSDGTVRNIPVRLIQFINKKVNDVSR' A
#
# COMPACT_ATOMS: atom_id res chain seq x y z
N MET A 1 4.66 24.35 -1.62
CA MET A 1 4.53 23.53 -0.40
C MET A 1 4.60 22.08 -0.84
N SER A 2 5.58 21.30 -0.36
CA SER A 2 5.64 19.88 -0.69
C SER A 2 4.51 19.15 0.03
N THR A 3 3.58 18.55 -0.71
CA THR A 3 2.48 17.73 -0.18
C THR A 3 2.89 16.26 -0.15
N ASP A 4 4.06 15.97 0.39
CA ASP A 4 4.56 14.60 0.45
C ASP A 4 3.64 13.77 1.35
N ARG A 5 2.96 12.79 0.73
CA ARG A 5 2.09 11.85 1.42
C ARG A 5 2.84 10.54 1.59
N TRP A 6 2.84 10.01 2.80
CA TRP A 6 3.46 8.74 3.14
C TRP A 6 2.39 7.69 3.38
N VAL A 7 2.71 6.43 3.07
CA VAL A 7 1.83 5.29 3.33
C VAL A 7 2.58 4.16 4.03
N ASN A 8 1.89 3.49 4.93
CA ASN A 8 2.24 2.14 5.40
C ASN A 8 1.70 1.11 4.44
N ILE A 9 2.48 0.05 4.23
CA ILE A 9 2.00 -1.15 3.57
C ILE A 9 1.35 -2.05 4.61
N LEU A 10 0.18 -2.58 4.26
CA LEU A 10 -0.58 -3.48 5.10
C LEU A 10 -0.53 -4.89 4.53
N GLU A 11 -0.57 -5.88 5.41
CA GLU A 11 -0.92 -7.25 5.08
C GLU A 11 -2.35 -7.53 5.56
N CYS A 12 -3.08 -8.38 4.83
CA CYS A 12 -4.39 -8.85 5.25
C CYS A 12 -4.30 -10.25 5.85
N ARG A 13 -5.03 -10.49 6.93
CA ARG A 13 -5.19 -11.80 7.56
C ARG A 13 -6.66 -12.16 7.66
N PHE A 14 -6.99 -13.40 7.39
CA PHE A 14 -8.33 -13.94 7.56
C PHE A 14 -8.50 -14.46 8.99
N LYS A 15 -9.53 -13.98 9.69
CA LYS A 15 -9.96 -14.50 10.99
C LYS A 15 -11.42 -14.94 10.88
N GLY A 16 -11.62 -16.22 10.60
CA GLY A 16 -12.93 -16.76 10.24
C GLY A 16 -13.43 -16.09 8.95
N GLN A 17 -14.62 -15.50 8.99
CA GLN A 17 -15.21 -14.77 7.86
C GLN A 17 -14.76 -13.30 7.76
N LYS A 18 -13.94 -12.81 8.70
CA LYS A 18 -13.51 -11.41 8.74
C LYS A 18 -12.11 -11.27 8.14
N VAL A 19 -11.91 -10.19 7.38
CA VAL A 19 -10.59 -9.73 6.93
C VAL A 19 -10.11 -8.61 7.85
N GLU A 20 -8.88 -8.74 8.35
CA GLU A 20 -8.21 -7.73 9.17
C GLU A 20 -6.90 -7.31 8.53
N TYR A 21 -6.51 -6.05 8.70
CA TYR A 21 -5.32 -5.47 8.09
C TYR A 21 -4.32 -5.02 9.15
N TYR A 22 -3.04 -5.31 8.91
CA TYR A 22 -1.96 -5.05 9.86
C TYR A 22 -0.79 -4.36 9.15
N PRO A 23 -0.17 -3.32 9.75
CA PRO A 23 1.04 -2.73 9.19
C PRO A 23 2.16 -3.76 9.12
N THR A 24 2.85 -3.84 7.98
CA THR A 24 4.00 -4.75 7.82
C THR A 24 5.29 -4.20 8.45
N GLY A 25 5.31 -2.91 8.79
CA GLY A 25 6.52 -2.17 9.14
C GLY A 25 7.23 -1.57 7.93
N GLU A 26 6.78 -1.90 6.71
CA GLU A 26 7.23 -1.25 5.47
C GLU A 26 6.34 -0.06 5.11
N GLY A 27 6.92 0.89 4.39
CA GLY A 27 6.20 2.06 3.90
C GLY A 27 7.00 2.82 2.87
N GLY A 28 6.34 3.77 2.22
CA GLY A 28 6.94 4.56 1.15
C GLY A 28 6.19 5.85 0.88
N LYS A 29 6.72 6.61 -0.07
CA LYS A 29 6.10 7.85 -0.54
C LYS A 29 5.00 7.49 -1.53
N PHE A 30 3.79 7.95 -1.24
CA PHE A 30 2.69 7.85 -2.19
C PHE A 30 2.94 8.82 -3.34
N ILE A 31 2.97 8.28 -4.56
CA ILE A 31 3.17 9.07 -5.78
C ILE A 31 1.81 9.41 -6.39
N GLN A 32 1.04 8.39 -6.74
CA GLN A 32 -0.26 8.55 -7.38
C GLN A 32 -1.10 7.26 -7.28
N TYR A 33 -2.36 7.35 -7.69
CA TYR A 33 -3.17 6.18 -7.95
C TYR A 33 -2.81 5.57 -9.30
N GLY A 34 -3.03 4.26 -9.42
CA GLY A 34 -2.84 3.48 -10.63
C GLY A 34 -3.99 2.51 -10.87
N ILE A 35 -3.81 1.72 -11.92
CA ILE A 35 -4.65 0.59 -12.26
C ILE A 35 -3.75 -0.62 -12.44
N ASP A 36 -4.22 -1.77 -12.00
CA ASP A 36 -3.61 -3.05 -12.29
C ASP A 36 -4.68 -4.04 -12.75
N PHE A 37 -4.23 -5.18 -13.23
CA PHE A 37 -5.01 -6.14 -13.96
C PHE A 37 -4.62 -7.57 -13.57
N GLU A 38 -5.60 -8.43 -13.36
CA GLU A 38 -5.40 -9.86 -13.15
C GLU A 38 -6.46 -10.67 -13.89
N GLU A 39 -6.03 -11.79 -14.48
CA GLU A 39 -6.90 -12.75 -15.14
C GLU A 39 -7.39 -13.79 -14.14
N PHE A 40 -8.71 -13.92 -14.02
CA PHE A 40 -9.35 -14.96 -13.22
C PHE A 40 -10.09 -15.94 -14.12
N GLU A 41 -10.49 -17.08 -13.57
CA GLU A 41 -11.32 -18.06 -14.27
C GLU A 41 -12.66 -17.47 -14.74
N SER A 42 -13.23 -16.53 -13.97
CA SER A 42 -14.45 -15.80 -14.34
C SER A 42 -14.22 -14.65 -15.32
N GLY A 43 -12.98 -14.46 -15.78
CA GLY A 43 -12.58 -13.42 -16.73
C GLY A 43 -11.64 -12.36 -16.14
N PRO A 44 -11.27 -11.37 -16.98
CA PRO A 44 -10.39 -10.27 -16.62
C PRO A 44 -10.99 -9.37 -15.52
N ALA A 45 -10.20 -9.02 -14.49
CA ALA A 45 -10.60 -7.99 -13.54
C ALA A 45 -9.49 -6.94 -13.36
N SER A 46 -9.89 -5.67 -13.42
CA SER A 46 -9.03 -4.55 -13.06
C SER A 46 -9.30 -4.09 -11.64
N TYR A 47 -8.25 -3.60 -10.97
CA TYR A 47 -8.38 -3.04 -9.64
C TYR A 47 -7.55 -1.78 -9.47
N THR A 48 -8.06 -0.86 -8.65
CA THR A 48 -7.35 0.37 -8.31
C THR A 48 -6.16 0.05 -7.43
N THR A 49 -5.02 0.67 -7.74
CA THR A 49 -3.78 0.55 -6.99
C THR A 49 -3.23 1.90 -6.58
N ALA A 50 -2.20 1.86 -5.74
CA ALA A 50 -1.35 2.97 -5.39
C ALA A 50 0.07 2.69 -5.89
N ILE A 51 0.66 3.68 -6.56
CA ILE A 51 2.06 3.69 -6.95
C ILE A 51 2.85 4.30 -5.80
N VAL A 52 3.73 3.50 -5.21
CA VAL A 52 4.50 3.86 -4.00
C VAL A 52 5.99 3.75 -4.30
N GLU A 53 6.73 4.83 -4.05
CA GLU A 53 8.19 4.82 -4.03
C GLU A 53 8.65 4.37 -2.64
N MET A 54 9.28 3.20 -2.58
CA MET A 54 9.73 2.54 -1.36
C MET A 54 11.02 3.15 -0.82
N SER A 55 11.36 2.87 0.43
CA SER A 55 12.55 3.42 1.08
C SER A 55 13.88 2.97 0.46
N ASP A 56 13.88 1.83 -0.26
CA ASP A 56 15.03 1.31 -1.00
C ASP A 56 15.15 1.90 -2.41
N GLY A 57 14.27 2.84 -2.79
CA GLY A 57 14.23 3.46 -4.10
C GLY A 57 13.46 2.67 -5.17
N THR A 58 12.93 1.49 -4.83
CA THR A 58 12.07 0.73 -5.75
C THR A 58 10.68 1.35 -5.84
N VAL A 59 9.98 1.13 -6.95
CA VAL A 59 8.59 1.53 -7.13
C VAL A 59 7.71 0.30 -7.12
N ARG A 60 6.67 0.29 -6.27
CA ARG A 60 5.71 -0.81 -6.15
C ARG A 60 4.31 -0.36 -6.54
N ASN A 61 3.61 -1.26 -7.23
CA ASN A 61 2.18 -1.15 -7.53
C ASN A 61 1.41 -1.97 -6.48
N ILE A 62 0.62 -1.32 -5.63
CA ILE A 62 0.03 -1.95 -4.44
C ILE A 62 -1.48 -1.76 -4.46
N PRO A 63 -2.30 -2.81 -4.24
CA PRO A 63 -3.75 -2.67 -4.12
C PRO A 63 -4.13 -1.59 -3.09
N VAL A 64 -5.07 -0.71 -3.41
CA VAL A 64 -5.40 0.44 -2.52
C VAL A 64 -5.87 0.02 -1.13
N ARG A 65 -6.46 -1.19 -1.00
CA ARG A 65 -6.86 -1.77 0.29
C ARG A 65 -5.69 -2.13 1.21
N LEU A 66 -4.46 -2.18 0.67
CA LEU A 66 -3.23 -2.56 1.37
C LEU A 66 -2.33 -1.35 1.67
N ILE A 67 -2.84 -0.12 1.54
CA ILE A 67 -2.12 1.08 1.97
C ILE A 67 -2.88 1.83 3.06
N GLN A 68 -2.14 2.48 3.95
CA GLN A 68 -2.69 3.40 4.93
C GLN A 68 -1.88 4.69 4.92
N PHE A 69 -2.53 5.83 4.64
CA PHE A 69 -1.88 7.13 4.76
C PHE A 69 -1.48 7.42 6.21
N ILE A 70 -0.29 7.99 6.38
CA ILE A 70 0.27 8.34 7.68
C ILE A 70 0.76 9.79 7.70
N ASN A 71 0.63 10.43 8.86
CA ASN A 71 1.03 11.83 9.06
C ASN A 71 2.54 12.01 9.30
N LYS A 72 3.28 10.92 9.61
CA LYS A 72 4.73 10.93 9.82
C LYS A 72 5.36 9.70 9.17
N LYS A 73 6.53 9.86 8.54
CA LYS A 73 7.33 8.77 7.97
C LYS A 73 7.70 7.77 9.07
N VAL A 74 7.53 6.46 8.84
CA VAL A 74 7.71 5.39 9.85
C VAL A 74 9.12 5.26 10.44
N ASN A 75 10.10 6.00 9.95
CA ASN A 75 11.49 5.88 10.41
C ASN A 75 11.92 6.90 11.48
N ASP A 76 11.00 7.54 12.20
CA ASP A 76 11.35 8.40 13.34
C ASP A 76 11.17 7.65 14.68
N VAL A 77 11.73 6.44 14.77
CA VAL A 77 11.93 5.75 16.04
C VAL A 77 13.31 6.12 16.55
N SER A 78 13.44 7.35 17.05
CA SER A 78 14.51 7.71 17.96
C SER A 78 14.33 6.89 19.25
N ARG A 79 15.16 5.87 19.43
CA ARG A 79 15.50 5.33 20.75
C ARG A 79 16.78 5.99 21.23
#